data_AF-A0A9D0J513-F1
#
_entry.id   AF-A0A9D0J513-F1
#
_cell.length_a   1.000
_cell.length_b   1.000
_cell.length_c   1.000
_cell.angle_alpha   90.00
_cell.angle_beta   90.00
_cell.angle_gamma   90.00
#
_symmetry.space_group_name_H-M   'P 1'
#
loop_
_entity.id
_entity.type
_entity.pdbx_description
1 polymer ?
#
loop_
_entity_poly.entity_id
_entity_poly.type
_entity_poly.pdbx_seq_one_letter_code
_entity_poly.pdbx_strand_id
1 'polypeptide(L)'
;QIMLYRVLDCYNLMQNNPLFDHPELMALLREKASRMLGWLEAMRYRDGSIPHLNDSTDGIAPTSSALKAYAQRLGITTEKIVLKESGYRKFVTDRYEMVADVGNIGPDYIPGHAHSDTFNFELHIDDRPFIVDTGISTYENNERRKLERATGAHNTVRIDRLDQSEVWSSFRVARRAKIVALEASEKMVRATHDGYKRIGVLHTRQFEASETTIKIKDIIASKRGTSHEAVAFLHFAPGVKPEMQGNNKIRTNAALLTFMGLKSLKIVDIHIAEGYNRLVASKGLVLGFEKELETQIEVRK
;
A
#
# COMPACT_ATOMS: atom_id res chain seq x y z
N GLN A 1 6.15 4.10 12.57
CA GLN A 1 7.15 3.74 13.62
C GLN A 1 7.86 4.95 14.22
N ILE A 2 8.42 5.87 13.43
CA ILE A 2 9.14 7.08 13.93
C ILE A 2 8.31 7.87 14.95
N MET A 3 7.06 8.19 14.63
CA MET A 3 6.19 8.93 15.55
C MET A 3 5.91 8.17 16.85
N LEU A 4 5.70 6.85 16.78
CA LEU A 4 5.48 6.02 17.96
C LEU A 4 6.72 6.05 18.87
N TYR A 5 7.92 5.93 18.29
CA TYR A 5 9.16 6.07 19.04
C TYR A 5 9.21 7.39 19.81
N ARG A 6 8.90 8.52 19.15
CA ARG A 6 8.90 9.85 19.80
C ARG A 6 7.86 9.96 20.90
N VAL A 7 6.66 9.42 20.72
CA VAL A 7 5.61 9.43 21.75
C VAL A 7 6.05 8.61 22.98
N LEU A 8 6.63 7.42 22.76
CA LEU A 8 7.17 6.60 23.84
C LEU A 8 8.30 7.31 24.58
N ASP A 9 9.18 8.01 23.86
CA ASP A 9 10.32 8.73 24.43
C ASP A 9 9.87 9.94 25.25
N CYS A 10 8.90 10.72 24.75
CA CYS A 10 8.29 11.80 25.52
C CYS A 10 7.60 11.28 26.79
N TYR A 11 6.85 10.17 26.70
CA TYR A 11 6.21 9.57 27.86
C TYR A 11 7.24 9.10 28.90
N ASN A 12 8.31 8.42 28.44
CA ASN A 12 9.40 7.98 29.30
C ASN A 12 10.10 9.16 30.00
N LEU A 13 10.38 10.24 29.26
CA LEU A 13 10.97 11.46 29.82
C LEU A 13 10.08 12.02 30.93
N MET A 14 8.79 12.24 30.66
CA MET A 14 7.88 12.81 31.64
C MET A 14 7.69 11.93 32.87
N GLN A 15 7.58 10.61 32.70
CA GLN A 15 7.43 9.67 33.80
C GLN A 15 8.59 9.72 34.81
N ASN A 16 9.81 10.01 34.33
CA ASN A 16 11.03 9.98 35.14
C ASN A 16 11.53 11.37 35.55
N ASN A 17 10.81 12.44 35.24
CA ASN A 17 11.24 13.81 35.52
C ASN A 17 10.14 14.60 36.24
N PRO A 18 10.28 14.86 37.55
CA PRO A 18 9.29 15.60 38.35
C PRO A 18 8.99 17.03 37.86
N LEU A 19 9.87 17.59 37.02
CA LEU A 19 9.66 18.91 36.40
C LEU A 19 8.52 18.92 35.38
N PHE A 20 8.09 17.75 34.89
CA PHE A 20 7.01 17.61 33.92
C PHE A 20 5.76 17.00 34.56
N ASP A 21 5.21 17.68 35.56
CA ASP A 21 3.95 17.28 36.20
C ASP A 21 2.73 17.77 35.38
N HIS A 22 2.38 16.98 34.36
CA HIS A 22 1.21 17.26 33.51
C HIS A 22 0.38 15.98 33.28
N PRO A 23 -0.47 15.59 34.24
CA PRO A 23 -1.18 14.30 34.22
C PRO A 23 -2.03 14.06 32.96
N GLU A 24 -2.67 15.12 32.45
CA GLU A 24 -3.48 15.03 31.22
C GLU A 24 -2.65 14.68 29.98
N LEU A 25 -1.46 15.29 29.85
CA LEU A 25 -0.56 15.03 28.73
C LEU A 25 0.02 13.61 28.86
N MET A 26 0.35 13.16 30.07
CA MET A 26 0.77 11.78 30.32
C MET A 26 -0.30 10.76 29.91
N ALA A 27 -1.55 11.01 30.28
CA ALA A 27 -2.68 10.16 29.89
C ALA A 27 -2.86 10.14 28.36
N LEU A 28 -2.77 11.30 27.71
CA LEU A 28 -2.84 11.42 26.25
C LEU A 28 -1.73 10.64 25.55
N LEU A 29 -0.46 10.84 25.95
CA LEU A 29 0.68 10.14 25.35
C LEU A 29 0.56 8.63 25.52
N ARG A 30 0.12 8.15 26.69
CA ARG A 30 -0.11 6.74 26.95
C ARG A 30 -1.20 6.15 26.04
N GLU A 31 -2.34 6.84 25.94
CA GLU A 31 -3.44 6.43 25.06
C GLU A 31 -2.98 6.38 23.59
N LYS A 32 -2.31 7.43 23.11
CA LYS A 32 -1.82 7.47 21.73
C LYS A 32 -0.76 6.41 21.45
N ALA A 33 0.18 6.17 22.36
CA ALA A 33 1.15 5.09 22.23
C ALA A 33 0.48 3.71 22.11
N SER A 34 -0.48 3.42 23.00
CA SER A 34 -1.26 2.18 22.98
C SER A 34 -1.95 1.95 21.64
N ARG A 35 -2.60 2.99 21.11
CA ARG A 35 -3.28 2.95 19.81
C ARG A 35 -2.30 2.81 18.63
N MET A 36 -1.20 3.55 18.65
CA MET A 36 -0.18 3.48 17.60
C MET A 36 0.51 2.11 17.55
N LEU A 37 0.70 1.46 18.71
CA LEU A 37 1.16 0.07 18.78
C LEU A 37 0.12 -0.87 18.19
N GLY A 38 -1.16 -0.67 18.52
CA GLY A 38 -2.27 -1.45 17.99
C GLY A 38 -2.34 -1.41 16.47
N TRP A 39 -2.24 -0.20 15.91
CA TRP A 39 -2.18 0.01 14.47
C TRP A 39 -0.96 -0.66 13.85
N LEU A 40 0.22 -0.53 14.45
CA LEU A 40 1.45 -1.15 13.94
C LEU A 40 1.37 -2.68 13.92
N GLU A 41 0.84 -3.31 14.97
CA GLU A 41 0.65 -4.76 15.03
C GLU A 41 -0.42 -5.23 14.03
N ALA A 42 -1.46 -4.43 13.77
CA ALA A 42 -2.47 -4.75 12.75
C ALA A 42 -1.92 -4.65 11.32
N MET A 43 -0.98 -3.73 11.06
CA MET A 43 -0.39 -3.51 9.73
C MET A 43 0.71 -4.52 9.40
N ARG A 44 1.54 -4.88 10.39
CA ARG A 44 2.70 -5.76 10.24
C ARG A 44 2.32 -7.16 9.76
N TYR A 45 3.11 -7.76 8.88
CA TYR A 45 3.00 -9.16 8.46
C TYR A 45 3.42 -10.13 9.58
N ARG A 46 3.09 -11.42 9.41
CA ARG A 46 3.43 -12.51 10.35
C ARG A 46 4.93 -12.68 10.56
N ASP A 47 5.72 -12.46 9.52
CA ASP A 47 7.19 -12.48 9.56
C ASP A 47 7.80 -11.29 10.33
N GLY A 48 6.98 -10.31 10.73
CA GLY A 48 7.41 -9.13 11.45
C GLY A 48 7.76 -7.92 10.58
N SER A 49 7.72 -8.08 9.26
CA SER A 49 7.93 -6.98 8.29
C SER A 49 6.72 -6.06 8.21
N ILE A 50 6.92 -4.86 7.69
CA ILE A 50 5.85 -3.89 7.42
C ILE A 50 5.76 -3.64 5.93
N PRO A 51 4.59 -3.23 5.42
CA PRO A 51 4.47 -2.88 4.02
C PRO A 51 5.23 -1.57 3.70
N HIS A 52 5.75 -1.47 2.48
CA HIS A 52 6.57 -0.34 2.02
C HIS A 52 5.74 0.68 1.21
N LEU A 53 4.54 1.00 1.71
CA LEU A 53 3.64 1.98 1.11
C LEU A 53 4.15 3.42 1.30
N ASN A 54 3.97 4.28 0.29
CA ASN A 54 4.44 5.66 0.31
C ASN A 54 5.95 5.77 0.64
N ASP A 55 6.36 6.73 1.48
CA ASP A 55 7.75 6.84 1.96
C ASP A 55 8.01 5.94 3.18
N SER A 56 7.88 4.63 2.99
CA SER A 56 8.18 3.61 4.00
C SER A 56 9.36 2.76 3.54
N THR A 57 10.35 2.58 4.41
CA THR A 57 11.52 1.75 4.14
C THR A 57 12.16 1.26 5.45
N ASP A 58 12.99 0.23 5.37
CA ASP A 58 13.64 -0.37 6.52
C ASP A 58 14.89 0.42 6.97
N GLY A 59 15.36 0.14 8.19
CA GLY A 59 16.64 0.67 8.69
C GLY A 59 16.65 2.15 9.10
N ILE A 60 15.53 2.87 8.97
CA ILE A 60 15.43 4.30 9.31
C ILE A 60 14.68 4.58 10.63
N ALA A 61 14.04 3.57 11.20
CA ALA A 61 13.29 3.64 12.43
C ALA A 61 13.55 2.39 13.29
N PRO A 62 13.31 2.44 14.60
CA PRO A 62 13.32 1.24 15.43
C PRO A 62 12.32 0.20 14.89
N THR A 63 12.70 -1.07 14.97
CA THR A 63 11.85 -2.18 14.51
C THR A 63 10.56 -2.26 15.32
N SER A 64 9.53 -2.88 14.75
CA SER A 64 8.25 -3.09 15.44
C SER A 64 8.41 -3.86 16.76
N SER A 65 9.31 -4.86 16.79
CA SER A 65 9.64 -5.62 18.00
C SER A 65 10.34 -4.75 19.06
N ALA A 66 11.28 -3.88 18.66
CA ALA A 66 11.95 -2.96 19.57
C ALA A 66 10.98 -1.94 20.19
N LEU A 67 10.04 -1.40 19.40
CA LEU A 67 9.01 -0.47 19.90
C LEU A 67 8.04 -1.15 20.86
N LYS A 68 7.63 -2.38 20.55
CA LYS A 68 6.78 -3.18 21.46
C LYS A 68 7.48 -3.45 22.79
N ALA A 69 8.75 -3.85 22.75
CA ALA A 69 9.55 -4.04 23.95
C ALA A 69 9.75 -2.74 24.75
N TYR A 70 9.92 -1.60 24.06
CA TYR A 70 10.00 -0.30 24.72
C TYR A 70 8.69 0.06 25.44
N ALA A 71 7.56 -0.07 24.76
CA ALA A 71 6.25 0.16 25.35
C ALA A 71 5.96 -0.74 26.58
N GLN A 72 6.35 -2.01 26.52
CA GLN A 72 6.21 -2.95 27.63
C GLN A 72 6.99 -2.49 28.87
N ARG A 73 8.23 -2.00 28.71
CA ARG A 73 9.02 -1.44 29.83
C ARG A 73 8.37 -0.20 30.45
N LEU A 74 7.60 0.57 29.68
CA LEU A 74 6.85 1.74 30.14
C LEU A 74 5.47 1.39 30.71
N GLY A 75 5.10 0.10 30.78
CA GLY A 75 3.77 -0.32 31.24
C GLY A 75 2.63 0.11 30.32
N ILE A 76 2.92 0.30 29.03
CA ILE A 76 1.94 0.64 27.99
C ILE A 76 1.49 -0.65 27.31
N THR A 77 0.21 -0.94 27.40
CA THR A 77 -0.41 -2.08 26.73
C THR A 77 -0.73 -1.74 25.27
N THR A 78 -0.89 -2.77 24.44
CA THR A 78 -1.29 -2.60 23.03
C THR A 78 -2.80 -2.71 22.90
N GLU A 79 -3.43 -1.71 22.31
CA GLU A 79 -4.85 -1.75 21.96
C GLU A 79 -5.07 -2.61 20.70
N LYS A 80 -6.14 -3.41 20.64
CA LYS A 80 -6.50 -4.11 19.40
C LYS A 80 -7.26 -3.16 18.49
N ILE A 81 -6.67 -2.83 17.33
CA ILE A 81 -7.25 -1.89 16.35
C ILE A 81 -7.57 -2.59 15.04
N VAL A 82 -8.64 -2.13 14.39
CA VAL A 82 -8.94 -2.42 12.98
C VAL A 82 -8.43 -1.26 12.14
N LEU A 83 -7.81 -1.54 10.99
CA LEU A 83 -7.17 -0.51 10.14
C LEU A 83 -8.16 0.47 9.46
N LYS A 84 -9.46 0.38 9.76
CA LYS A 84 -10.54 1.01 8.99
C LYS A 84 -10.34 2.51 8.79
N GLU A 85 -10.09 3.21 9.89
CA GLU A 85 -9.97 4.67 9.98
C GLU A 85 -8.70 5.19 9.29
N SER A 86 -7.66 4.36 9.21
CA SER A 86 -6.40 4.72 8.54
C SER A 86 -6.45 4.60 7.01
N GLY A 87 -7.57 4.12 6.45
CA GLY A 87 -7.71 3.90 5.01
C GLY A 87 -7.19 2.55 4.52
N TYR A 88 -6.48 1.79 5.35
CA TYR A 88 -5.99 0.46 4.97
C TYR A 88 -6.99 -0.65 5.29
N ARG A 89 -6.94 -1.73 4.51
CA ARG A 89 -7.57 -3.02 4.83
C ARG A 89 -6.51 -4.10 4.81
N LYS A 90 -6.65 -5.07 5.71
CA LYS A 90 -5.79 -6.23 5.74
C LYS A 90 -6.64 -7.50 5.71
N PHE A 91 -6.33 -8.37 4.77
CA PHE A 91 -6.92 -9.70 4.62
C PHE A 91 -5.88 -10.73 5.01
N VAL A 92 -6.25 -11.65 5.90
CA VAL A 92 -5.34 -12.67 6.43
C VAL A 92 -6.01 -14.03 6.31
N THR A 93 -5.32 -14.97 5.68
CA THR A 93 -5.67 -16.40 5.66
C THR A 93 -4.49 -17.22 6.16
N ASP A 94 -4.61 -18.53 6.20
CA ASP A 94 -3.48 -19.40 6.52
C ASP A 94 -2.37 -19.37 5.45
N ARG A 95 -2.72 -19.00 4.22
CA ARG A 95 -1.81 -19.06 3.06
C ARG A 95 -1.27 -17.70 2.64
N TYR A 96 -1.94 -16.61 2.99
CA TYR A 96 -1.50 -15.29 2.56
C TYR A 96 -1.95 -14.16 3.48
N GLU A 97 -1.26 -13.03 3.35
CA GLU A 97 -1.64 -11.74 3.93
C GLU A 97 -1.61 -10.66 2.84
N MET A 98 -2.70 -9.91 2.71
CA MET A 98 -2.80 -8.80 1.76
C MET A 98 -3.14 -7.50 2.49
N VAL A 99 -2.38 -6.45 2.22
CA VAL A 99 -2.67 -5.09 2.69
C VAL A 99 -3.09 -4.25 1.49
N ALA A 100 -4.26 -3.61 1.55
CA ALA A 100 -4.79 -2.76 0.49
C ALA A 100 -5.02 -1.33 0.98
N ASP A 101 -4.62 -0.36 0.18
CA ASP A 101 -4.87 1.07 0.40
C ASP A 101 -6.18 1.50 -0.26
N VAL A 102 -7.17 1.83 0.55
CA VAL A 102 -8.45 2.42 0.13
C VAL A 102 -8.72 3.74 0.85
N GLY A 103 -7.65 4.40 1.30
CA GLY A 103 -7.68 5.66 2.03
C GLY A 103 -7.68 6.89 1.14
N ASN A 104 -7.99 8.04 1.74
CA ASN A 104 -7.68 9.33 1.13
C ASN A 104 -6.22 9.67 1.39
N ILE A 105 -5.56 10.32 0.42
CA ILE A 105 -4.22 10.88 0.63
C ILE A 105 -4.27 11.89 1.78
N GLY A 106 -3.44 11.66 2.80
CA GLY A 106 -3.33 12.52 3.97
C GLY A 106 -1.88 12.79 4.40
N PRO A 107 -1.69 13.69 5.40
CA PRO A 107 -2.72 14.58 5.93
C PRO A 107 -3.03 15.74 4.96
N ASP A 108 -4.21 16.35 5.10
CA ASP A 108 -4.67 17.36 4.13
C ASP A 108 -3.74 18.57 4.01
N TYR A 109 -3.16 18.98 5.13
CA TYR A 109 -2.33 20.18 5.25
C TYR A 109 -0.94 20.02 4.59
N ILE A 110 -0.34 18.83 4.60
CA ILE A 110 0.96 18.58 3.95
C ILE A 110 1.17 17.09 3.62
N PRO A 111 0.72 16.59 2.46
CA PRO A 111 0.94 15.20 2.04
C PRO A 111 2.34 15.04 1.42
N GLY A 112 3.38 15.48 2.12
CA GLY A 112 4.75 15.55 1.58
C GLY A 112 5.29 14.19 1.15
N HIS A 113 4.89 13.15 1.90
CA HIS A 113 5.31 11.77 1.72
C HIS A 113 4.36 10.93 0.86
N ALA A 114 3.28 11.53 0.35
CA ALA A 114 2.29 10.79 -0.42
C ALA A 114 2.76 10.53 -1.85
N HIS A 115 2.34 9.39 -2.39
CA HIS A 115 2.54 9.00 -3.78
C HIS A 115 1.21 9.09 -4.54
N SER A 116 1.21 8.73 -5.82
CA SER A 116 0.01 8.56 -6.63
C SER A 116 -0.43 7.09 -6.62
N ASP A 117 -0.65 6.54 -5.43
CA ASP A 117 -0.76 5.10 -5.14
C ASP A 117 -2.15 4.68 -4.65
N THR A 118 -3.21 5.45 -4.92
CA THR A 118 -4.57 5.08 -4.49
C THR A 118 -4.94 3.72 -5.09
N PHE A 119 -5.46 2.82 -4.24
CA PHE A 119 -5.77 1.41 -4.56
C PHE A 119 -4.57 0.49 -4.75
N ASN A 120 -3.38 0.93 -4.37
CA ASN A 120 -2.22 0.06 -4.24
C ASN A 120 -2.44 -1.04 -3.20
N PHE A 121 -1.71 -2.14 -3.34
CA PHE A 121 -1.74 -3.24 -2.39
C PHE A 121 -0.42 -4.01 -2.39
N GLU A 122 -0.14 -4.70 -1.30
CA GLU A 122 0.95 -5.65 -1.16
C GLU A 122 0.41 -7.01 -0.70
N LEU A 123 1.05 -8.09 -1.14
CA LEU A 123 0.64 -9.47 -0.91
C LEU A 123 1.84 -10.33 -0.51
N HIS A 124 1.74 -10.97 0.64
CA HIS A 124 2.63 -12.03 1.09
C HIS A 124 1.95 -13.38 0.92
N ILE A 125 2.65 -14.37 0.37
CA ILE A 125 2.19 -15.77 0.26
C ILE A 125 3.13 -16.65 1.07
N ASP A 126 2.59 -17.48 1.95
CA ASP A 126 3.33 -18.38 2.84
C ASP A 126 4.49 -17.64 3.55
N ASP A 127 4.15 -16.50 4.17
CA ASP A 127 5.06 -15.59 4.89
C ASP A 127 6.21 -15.01 4.05
N ARG A 128 6.07 -14.98 2.72
CA ARG A 128 7.07 -14.38 1.80
C ARG A 128 6.46 -13.30 0.92
N PRO A 129 7.17 -12.17 0.68
CA PRO A 129 6.72 -11.15 -0.26
C PRO A 129 6.46 -11.72 -1.66
N PHE A 130 5.33 -11.37 -2.26
CA PHE A 130 4.94 -11.83 -3.59
C PHE A 130 4.60 -10.67 -4.53
N ILE A 131 3.61 -9.84 -4.18
CA ILE A 131 3.37 -8.53 -4.82
C ILE A 131 3.79 -7.45 -3.83
N VAL A 132 4.65 -6.53 -4.25
CA VAL A 132 5.25 -5.51 -3.38
C VAL A 132 5.08 -4.13 -4.00
N ASP A 133 5.17 -3.06 -3.21
CA ASP A 133 5.42 -1.73 -3.76
C ASP A 133 6.84 -1.65 -4.35
N THR A 134 7.06 -0.71 -5.27
CA THR A 134 8.42 -0.46 -5.78
C THR A 134 9.27 0.33 -4.79
N GLY A 135 8.65 0.97 -3.79
CA GLY A 135 9.30 1.61 -2.65
C GLY A 135 9.98 2.93 -2.99
N ILE A 136 10.77 3.43 -2.04
CA ILE A 136 11.54 4.67 -2.15
C ILE A 136 13.05 4.39 -2.04
N SER A 137 13.84 4.92 -2.99
CA SER A 137 15.30 4.84 -2.93
C SER A 137 15.98 6.18 -2.72
N THR A 138 15.26 7.31 -2.84
CA THR A 138 15.86 8.64 -2.71
C THR A 138 14.84 9.71 -2.34
N TYR A 139 15.28 10.76 -1.62
CA TYR A 139 14.52 12.00 -1.46
C TYR A 139 14.97 13.11 -2.43
N GLU A 140 16.06 12.87 -3.16
CA GLU A 140 16.57 13.83 -4.12
C GLU A 140 15.54 14.10 -5.21
N ASN A 141 15.37 15.37 -5.58
CA ASN A 141 14.41 15.77 -6.61
C ASN A 141 14.94 15.41 -8.01
N ASN A 142 14.87 14.13 -8.36
CA ASN A 142 15.36 13.59 -9.62
C ASN A 142 14.28 12.73 -10.32
N GLU A 143 14.60 12.22 -11.51
CA GLU A 143 13.68 11.37 -12.26
C GLU A 143 13.32 10.08 -11.54
N ARG A 144 14.25 9.52 -10.73
CA ARG A 144 13.97 8.33 -9.93
C ARG A 144 12.87 8.59 -8.91
N ARG A 145 12.96 9.69 -8.16
CA ARG A 145 11.93 10.07 -7.18
C ARG A 145 10.58 10.37 -7.85
N LYS A 146 10.58 10.98 -9.04
CA LYS A 146 9.34 11.18 -9.81
C LYS A 146 8.71 9.85 -10.22
N LEU A 147 9.52 8.90 -10.68
CA LEU A 147 9.06 7.56 -11.05
C LEU A 147 8.49 6.80 -9.85
N GLU A 148 9.19 6.79 -8.71
CA GLU A 148 8.77 6.08 -7.49
C GLU A 148 7.42 6.57 -6.94
N ARG A 149 7.04 7.82 -7.20
CA ARG A 149 5.77 8.40 -6.75
C ARG A 149 4.65 8.34 -7.79
N ALA A 150 4.95 7.87 -9.01
CA ALA A 150 3.99 7.83 -10.10
C ALA A 150 3.10 6.59 -10.00
N THR A 151 1.87 6.67 -10.51
CA THR A 151 0.87 5.58 -10.48
C THR A 151 1.40 4.27 -11.05
N GLY A 152 2.25 4.37 -12.08
CA GLY A 152 2.84 3.19 -12.73
C GLY A 152 3.85 2.43 -11.90
N ALA A 153 4.27 2.96 -10.76
CA ALA A 153 5.19 2.34 -9.81
C ALA A 153 4.45 1.58 -8.68
N HIS A 154 3.12 1.63 -8.67
CA HIS A 154 2.27 1.01 -7.67
C HIS A 154 1.34 -0.03 -8.29
N ASN A 155 0.84 -0.95 -7.48
CA ASN A 155 -0.03 -2.04 -7.95
C ASN A 155 -1.46 -1.55 -8.18
N THR A 156 -1.66 -0.58 -9.07
CA THR A 156 -2.93 0.11 -9.34
C THR A 156 -3.10 0.45 -10.83
N VAL A 157 -4.12 1.24 -11.18
CA VAL A 157 -4.47 1.58 -12.57
C VAL A 157 -4.09 3.01 -12.93
N ARG A 158 -3.38 3.14 -14.06
CA ARG A 158 -3.12 4.40 -14.77
C ARG A 158 -4.05 4.56 -15.97
N ILE A 159 -4.60 5.75 -16.19
CA ILE A 159 -5.54 6.03 -17.30
C ILE A 159 -4.99 7.16 -18.18
N ASP A 160 -5.00 6.97 -19.50
CA ASP A 160 -4.53 7.93 -20.51
C ASP A 160 -3.12 8.50 -20.19
N ARG A 161 -2.25 7.66 -19.61
CA ARG A 161 -0.88 8.01 -19.19
C ARG A 161 -0.80 9.12 -18.12
N LEU A 162 -1.91 9.39 -17.44
CA LEU A 162 -2.01 10.38 -16.38
C LEU A 162 -1.95 9.71 -15.01
N ASP A 163 -1.31 10.38 -14.04
CA ASP A 163 -1.35 9.94 -12.65
C ASP A 163 -2.68 10.29 -11.97
N GLN A 164 -3.09 9.42 -11.04
CA GLN A 164 -4.29 9.58 -10.21
C GLN A 164 -4.25 10.87 -9.38
N SER A 165 -3.06 11.18 -8.87
CA SER A 165 -2.76 12.37 -8.08
C SER A 165 -1.58 13.12 -8.69
N GLU A 166 -1.63 14.45 -8.66
CA GLU A 166 -0.57 15.31 -9.19
C GLU A 166 0.50 15.57 -8.14
N VAL A 167 1.54 14.75 -8.21
CA VAL A 167 2.73 14.82 -7.37
C VAL A 167 3.81 15.61 -8.11
N TRP A 168 3.85 16.94 -7.94
CA TRP A 168 4.60 17.83 -8.83
C TRP A 168 5.93 18.35 -8.26
N SER A 169 6.23 18.07 -6.98
CA SER A 169 7.51 18.39 -6.35
C SER A 169 7.74 17.51 -5.11
N SER A 170 8.97 17.47 -4.58
CA SER A 170 9.44 16.56 -3.52
C SER A 170 8.49 16.39 -2.34
N PHE A 171 7.71 17.43 -2.00
CA PHE A 171 6.73 17.39 -0.90
C PHE A 171 5.39 18.08 -1.25
N ARG A 172 5.01 18.19 -2.53
CA ARG A 172 3.77 18.88 -2.95
C ARG A 172 2.87 17.98 -3.79
N VAL A 173 1.64 17.77 -3.31
CA VAL A 173 0.57 17.11 -4.04
C VAL A 173 -0.55 18.12 -4.29
N ALA A 174 -0.85 18.37 -5.57
CA ALA A 174 -1.89 19.30 -6.00
C ALA A 174 -3.25 18.60 -6.06
N ARG A 175 -3.72 18.20 -7.25
CA ARG A 175 -4.95 17.41 -7.38
C ARG A 175 -4.71 16.03 -6.78
N ARG A 176 -5.59 15.61 -5.86
CA ARG A 176 -5.51 14.32 -5.17
C ARG A 176 -6.71 13.48 -5.58
N ALA A 177 -6.48 12.19 -5.79
CA ALA A 177 -7.56 11.23 -5.79
C ALA A 177 -8.26 11.26 -4.42
N LYS A 178 -9.59 11.36 -4.43
CA LYS A 178 -10.43 11.22 -3.24
C LYS A 178 -11.34 10.03 -3.39
N ILE A 179 -11.53 9.31 -2.29
CA ILE A 179 -12.49 8.22 -2.19
C ILE A 179 -13.89 8.81 -2.13
N VAL A 180 -14.72 8.47 -3.12
CA VAL A 180 -16.09 8.98 -3.27
C VAL A 180 -17.16 7.92 -2.97
N ALA A 181 -16.78 6.64 -2.92
CA ALA A 181 -17.60 5.55 -2.44
C ALA A 181 -16.71 4.48 -1.81
N LEU A 182 -17.17 3.88 -0.71
CA LEU A 182 -16.44 2.83 0.00
C LEU A 182 -17.43 1.89 0.68
N GLU A 183 -17.33 0.61 0.34
CA GLU A 183 -18.08 -0.49 0.93
C GLU A 183 -17.07 -1.55 1.39
N ALA A 184 -17.24 -2.07 2.60
CA ALA A 184 -16.32 -3.05 3.15
C ALA A 184 -17.05 -4.07 4.02
N SER A 185 -16.63 -5.33 3.90
CA SER A 185 -16.93 -6.43 4.80
C SER A 185 -15.63 -7.08 5.26
N GLU A 186 -15.71 -8.20 5.97
CA GLU A 186 -14.52 -8.94 6.42
C GLU A 186 -13.68 -9.49 5.26
N LYS A 187 -14.33 -9.94 4.18
CA LYS A 187 -13.68 -10.61 3.03
C LYS A 187 -13.68 -9.79 1.74
N MET A 188 -14.23 -8.57 1.78
CA MET A 188 -14.33 -7.73 0.59
C MET A 188 -14.14 -6.26 0.93
N VAL A 189 -13.45 -5.53 0.06
CA VAL A 189 -13.51 -4.06 0.04
C VAL A 189 -13.67 -3.56 -1.38
N ARG A 190 -14.63 -2.66 -1.59
CA ARG A 190 -14.91 -2.00 -2.85
C ARG A 190 -14.86 -0.50 -2.64
N ALA A 191 -14.04 0.18 -3.42
CA ALA A 191 -13.87 1.62 -3.31
C ALA A 191 -13.83 2.27 -4.69
N THR A 192 -14.33 3.51 -4.77
CA THR A 192 -14.26 4.36 -5.97
C THR A 192 -13.50 5.63 -5.64
N HIS A 193 -12.57 6.04 -6.52
CA HIS A 193 -11.88 7.33 -6.40
C HIS A 193 -12.10 8.23 -7.62
N ASP A 194 -11.93 9.54 -7.43
CA ASP A 194 -12.18 10.58 -8.44
C ASP A 194 -10.91 11.19 -9.06
N GLY A 195 -9.76 10.50 -8.96
CA GLY A 195 -8.46 11.00 -9.41
C GLY A 195 -8.41 11.36 -10.91
N TYR A 196 -9.26 10.72 -11.71
CA TYR A 196 -9.39 10.95 -13.15
C TYR A 196 -10.61 11.79 -13.53
N LYS A 197 -11.28 12.45 -12.58
CA LYS A 197 -12.46 13.27 -12.84
C LYS A 197 -12.21 14.39 -13.86
N ARG A 198 -10.96 14.86 -13.97
CA ARG A 198 -10.53 15.85 -14.97
C ARG A 198 -10.70 15.40 -16.43
N ILE A 199 -10.66 14.09 -16.68
CA ILE A 199 -10.95 13.48 -17.99
C ILE A 199 -12.33 12.79 -18.00
N GLY A 200 -13.18 13.04 -16.99
CA GLY A 200 -14.52 12.49 -16.91
C GLY A 200 -14.59 11.01 -16.50
N VAL A 201 -13.56 10.50 -15.82
CA VAL A 201 -13.44 9.08 -15.44
C VAL A 201 -13.43 8.90 -13.93
N LEU A 202 -14.11 7.85 -13.46
CA LEU A 202 -13.98 7.31 -12.09
C LEU A 202 -13.40 5.90 -12.17
N HIS A 203 -12.50 5.59 -11.24
CA HIS A 203 -11.94 4.24 -11.11
C HIS A 203 -12.49 3.61 -9.84
N THR A 204 -13.07 2.43 -9.98
CA THR A 204 -13.48 1.57 -8.87
C THR A 204 -12.60 0.34 -8.82
N ARG A 205 -12.09 0.00 -7.65
CA ARG A 205 -11.45 -1.28 -7.39
C ARG A 205 -12.19 -2.05 -6.32
N GLN A 206 -12.33 -3.35 -6.53
CA GLN A 206 -12.82 -4.31 -5.54
C GLN A 206 -11.77 -5.38 -5.29
N PHE A 207 -11.50 -5.65 -4.02
CA PHE A 207 -10.73 -6.79 -3.57
C PHE A 207 -11.68 -7.77 -2.89
N GLU A 208 -11.59 -9.04 -3.24
CA GLU A 208 -12.28 -10.15 -2.57
C GLU A 208 -11.27 -11.22 -2.18
N ALA A 209 -11.26 -11.56 -0.90
CA ALA A 209 -10.38 -12.54 -0.30
C ALA A 209 -11.14 -13.83 0.02
N SER A 210 -10.57 -14.96 -0.39
CA SER A 210 -10.97 -16.32 0.01
C SER A 210 -9.75 -17.08 0.52
N GLU A 211 -9.90 -18.30 1.04
CA GLU A 211 -8.80 -19.02 1.72
C GLU A 211 -7.50 -19.11 0.89
N THR A 212 -7.61 -19.36 -0.42
CA THR A 212 -6.46 -19.53 -1.32
C THR A 212 -6.49 -18.63 -2.55
N THR A 213 -7.53 -17.82 -2.71
CA THR A 213 -7.73 -17.01 -3.93
C THR A 213 -8.05 -15.58 -3.58
N ILE A 214 -7.42 -14.66 -4.31
CA ILE A 214 -7.70 -13.22 -4.26
C ILE A 214 -8.26 -12.84 -5.63
N LYS A 215 -9.38 -12.12 -5.63
CA LYS A 215 -9.94 -11.50 -6.83
C LYS A 215 -9.85 -9.99 -6.71
N ILE A 216 -9.35 -9.36 -7.78
CA ILE A 216 -9.22 -7.92 -7.89
C ILE A 216 -9.99 -7.51 -9.14
N LYS A 217 -11.02 -6.68 -8.99
CA LYS A 217 -11.81 -6.17 -10.09
C LYS A 217 -11.65 -4.66 -10.21
N ASP A 218 -11.10 -4.23 -11.33
CA ASP A 218 -10.97 -2.83 -11.73
C ASP A 218 -12.09 -2.47 -12.71
N ILE A 219 -12.77 -1.34 -12.46
CA ILE A 219 -13.86 -0.83 -13.29
C ILE A 219 -13.61 0.65 -13.59
N ILE A 220 -13.60 0.99 -14.88
CA ILE A 220 -13.41 2.33 -15.42
C ILE A 220 -14.74 2.88 -15.89
N ALA A 221 -15.34 3.75 -15.08
CA ALA A 221 -16.60 4.40 -15.39
C ALA A 221 -16.35 5.73 -16.12
N SER A 222 -16.83 5.84 -17.35
CA SER A 222 -16.75 7.04 -18.19
C SER A 222 -18.06 7.27 -18.94
N LYS A 223 -18.20 8.41 -19.62
CA LYS A 223 -19.42 8.72 -20.40
C LYS A 223 -19.61 7.70 -21.53
N ARG A 224 -20.86 7.43 -21.91
CA ARG A 224 -21.15 6.54 -23.03
C ARG A 224 -20.52 7.10 -24.32
N GLY A 225 -19.78 6.27 -25.04
CA GLY A 225 -19.13 6.65 -26.30
C GLY A 225 -17.71 7.20 -26.16
N THR A 226 -17.20 7.38 -24.93
CA THR A 226 -15.78 7.67 -24.71
C THR A 226 -15.00 6.37 -24.51
N SER A 227 -13.76 6.33 -24.99
CA SER A 227 -12.81 5.26 -24.71
C SER A 227 -11.55 5.86 -24.07
N HIS A 228 -10.98 5.13 -23.12
CA HIS A 228 -9.78 5.52 -22.39
C HIS A 228 -8.83 4.34 -22.34
N GLU A 229 -7.53 4.62 -22.45
CA GLU A 229 -6.49 3.60 -22.29
C GLU A 229 -6.25 3.38 -20.80
N ALA A 230 -6.67 2.23 -20.27
CA ALA A 230 -6.41 1.83 -18.90
C ALA A 230 -5.27 0.81 -18.83
N VAL A 231 -4.33 1.03 -17.92
CA VAL A 231 -3.16 0.16 -17.71
C VAL A 231 -3.04 -0.14 -16.23
N ALA A 232 -3.21 -1.41 -15.85
CA ALA A 232 -2.93 -1.89 -14.51
C ALA A 232 -1.49 -2.39 -14.41
N PHE A 233 -0.88 -2.20 -13.24
CA PHE A 233 0.47 -2.64 -12.93
C PHE A 233 0.45 -3.65 -11.78
N LEU A 234 1.34 -4.64 -11.85
CA LEU A 234 1.64 -5.55 -10.74
C LEU A 234 3.15 -5.72 -10.65
N HIS A 235 3.73 -5.53 -9.47
CA HIS A 235 5.17 -5.59 -9.25
C HIS A 235 5.48 -6.79 -8.37
N PHE A 236 6.26 -7.74 -8.89
CA PHE A 236 6.63 -8.91 -8.11
C PHE A 236 7.82 -8.62 -7.20
N ALA A 237 7.85 -9.27 -6.04
CA ALA A 237 9.03 -9.28 -5.18
C ALA A 237 10.24 -9.88 -5.90
N PRO A 238 11.47 -9.42 -5.60
CA PRO A 238 12.69 -10.03 -6.12
C PRO A 238 12.71 -11.55 -5.91
N GLY A 239 13.06 -12.30 -6.96
CA GLY A 239 13.12 -13.76 -6.93
C GLY A 239 11.82 -14.48 -7.38
N VAL A 240 10.70 -13.77 -7.50
CA VAL A 240 9.51 -14.31 -8.15
C VAL A 240 9.75 -14.44 -9.65
N LYS A 241 9.42 -15.60 -10.22
CA LYS A 241 9.67 -15.91 -11.64
C LYS A 241 8.35 -16.02 -12.42
N PRO A 242 7.86 -14.93 -13.03
CA PRO A 242 6.66 -14.98 -13.84
C PRO A 242 6.94 -15.59 -15.22
N GLU A 243 6.10 -16.55 -15.60
CA GLU A 243 6.10 -17.22 -16.90
C GLU A 243 4.74 -17.08 -17.56
N MET A 244 4.73 -16.64 -18.81
CA MET A 244 3.49 -16.47 -19.56
C MET A 244 2.89 -17.84 -19.94
N GLN A 245 1.60 -18.01 -19.68
CA GLN A 245 0.83 -19.19 -20.11
C GLN A 245 -0.36 -18.74 -20.96
N GLY A 246 -0.27 -18.93 -22.27
CA GLY A 246 -1.25 -18.37 -23.20
C GLY A 246 -1.20 -16.85 -23.23
N ASN A 247 -2.36 -16.20 -23.40
CA ASN A 247 -2.47 -14.74 -23.52
C ASN A 247 -3.04 -14.04 -22.27
N ASN A 248 -3.45 -14.81 -21.25
CA ASN A 248 -4.18 -14.28 -20.11
C ASN A 248 -3.83 -14.93 -18.76
N LYS A 249 -2.73 -15.69 -18.68
CA LYS A 249 -2.25 -16.27 -17.43
C LYS A 249 -0.76 -16.04 -17.23
N ILE A 250 -0.38 -15.86 -15.98
CA ILE A 250 1.02 -15.83 -15.53
C ILE A 250 1.19 -16.89 -14.44
N ARG A 251 2.04 -17.87 -14.70
CA ARG A 251 2.45 -18.85 -13.70
C ARG A 251 3.68 -18.32 -12.98
N THR A 252 3.72 -18.47 -11.66
CA THR A 252 4.90 -18.19 -10.85
C THR A 252 5.29 -19.41 -10.01
N ASN A 253 6.33 -19.25 -9.20
CA ASN A 253 6.73 -20.22 -8.19
C ASN A 253 5.74 -20.34 -7.00
N ALA A 254 4.85 -19.36 -6.78
CA ALA A 254 3.95 -19.34 -5.60
C ALA A 254 2.45 -19.29 -5.96
N ALA A 255 2.09 -18.69 -7.10
CA ALA A 255 0.71 -18.48 -7.51
C ALA A 255 0.51 -18.63 -9.01
N LEU A 256 -0.74 -18.87 -9.41
CA LEU A 256 -1.23 -18.72 -10.77
C LEU A 256 -2.10 -17.46 -10.85
N LEU A 257 -1.74 -16.52 -11.72
CA LEU A 257 -2.55 -15.35 -12.00
C LEU A 257 -3.34 -15.57 -13.28
N THR A 258 -4.64 -15.31 -13.25
CA THR A 258 -5.53 -15.35 -14.41
C THR A 258 -6.21 -14.01 -14.59
N PHE A 259 -6.29 -13.55 -15.83
CA PHE A 259 -6.83 -12.24 -16.17
C PHE A 259 -8.02 -12.35 -17.14
N MET A 260 -9.05 -11.54 -16.92
CA MET A 260 -10.21 -11.41 -17.80
C MET A 260 -10.44 -9.94 -18.14
N GLY A 261 -10.75 -9.65 -19.41
CA GLY A 261 -10.91 -8.27 -19.91
C GLY A 261 -9.62 -7.61 -20.45
N LEU A 262 -8.52 -8.38 -20.59
CA LEU A 262 -7.26 -7.87 -21.14
C LEU A 262 -7.36 -7.49 -22.63
N LYS A 263 -6.70 -6.39 -22.98
CA LYS A 263 -6.25 -6.06 -24.33
C LYS A 263 -4.79 -6.40 -24.57
N SER A 264 -3.95 -6.28 -23.55
CA SER A 264 -2.53 -6.65 -23.64
C SER A 264 -1.96 -7.05 -22.29
N LEU A 265 -0.96 -7.92 -22.31
CA LEU A 265 -0.23 -8.41 -21.14
C LEU A 265 1.25 -8.44 -21.50
N LYS A 266 2.08 -7.78 -20.70
CA LYS A 266 3.55 -7.78 -20.86
C LYS A 266 4.22 -8.04 -19.53
N ILE A 267 5.25 -8.89 -19.53
CA ILE A 267 6.22 -8.99 -18.44
C ILE A 267 7.32 -7.96 -18.72
N VAL A 268 7.66 -7.15 -17.73
CA VAL A 268 8.66 -6.09 -17.85
C VAL A 268 9.72 -6.22 -16.77
N ASP A 269 10.94 -5.75 -17.07
CA ASP A 269 11.98 -5.55 -16.07
C ASP A 269 11.73 -4.27 -15.28
N ILE A 270 11.82 -4.39 -13.96
CA ILE A 270 11.62 -3.29 -13.02
C ILE A 270 12.75 -3.27 -11.98
N HIS A 271 12.78 -2.23 -11.17
CA HIS A 271 13.62 -2.17 -9.98
C HIS A 271 12.74 -1.91 -8.76
N ILE A 272 13.03 -2.61 -7.67
CA ILE A 272 12.43 -2.41 -6.35
C ILE A 272 13.48 -1.73 -5.46
N ALA A 273 13.06 -0.75 -4.67
CA ALA A 273 13.88 -0.12 -3.66
C ALA A 273 13.82 -0.92 -2.36
N GLU A 274 14.96 -1.49 -1.95
CA GLU A 274 15.09 -2.16 -0.63
C GLU A 274 15.56 -1.18 0.46
N GLY A 275 15.73 0.09 0.12
CA GLY A 275 16.31 1.11 0.97
C GLY A 275 16.89 2.26 0.18
N TYR A 276 17.32 3.31 0.89
CA TYR A 276 17.97 4.44 0.26
C TYR A 276 19.22 4.01 -0.51
N ASN A 277 19.30 4.47 -1.76
CA ASN A 277 20.36 4.19 -2.71
C ASN A 277 20.58 2.69 -3.02
N ARG A 278 19.59 1.83 -2.71
CA ARG A 278 19.66 0.39 -2.97
C ARG A 278 18.48 -0.06 -3.80
N LEU A 279 18.78 -0.54 -5.00
CA LEU A 279 17.81 -0.99 -5.99
C LEU A 279 18.12 -2.43 -6.37
N VAL A 280 17.08 -3.25 -6.46
CA VAL A 280 17.19 -4.65 -6.85
C VAL A 280 16.31 -4.90 -8.06
N ALA A 281 16.86 -5.62 -9.05
CA ALA A 281 16.11 -5.99 -10.23
C ALA A 281 14.98 -6.98 -9.90
N SER A 282 13.82 -6.77 -10.51
CA SER A 282 12.68 -7.68 -10.40
C SER A 282 11.87 -7.67 -11.71
N LYS A 283 10.75 -8.38 -11.71
CA LYS A 283 9.79 -8.41 -12.81
C LYS A 283 8.46 -7.78 -12.41
N GLY A 284 7.80 -7.13 -13.36
CA GLY A 284 6.44 -6.63 -13.21
C GLY A 284 5.56 -7.04 -14.38
N LEU A 285 4.27 -6.76 -14.26
CA LEU A 285 3.27 -6.92 -15.31
C LEU A 285 2.69 -5.56 -15.68
N VAL A 286 2.50 -5.37 -16.99
CA VAL A 286 1.76 -4.24 -17.56
C VAL A 286 0.54 -4.80 -18.28
N LEU A 287 -0.64 -4.45 -17.79
CA LEU A 287 -1.93 -5.03 -18.18
C LEU A 287 -2.80 -3.95 -18.82
N GLY A 288 -2.88 -3.94 -20.14
CA GLY A 288 -3.75 -3.00 -20.86
C GLY A 288 -5.19 -3.52 -20.92
N PHE A 289 -6.18 -2.66 -20.67
CA PHE A 289 -7.61 -2.94 -20.75
C PHE A 289 -8.40 -1.64 -21.04
N GLU A 290 -9.73 -1.71 -21.14
CA GLU A 290 -10.58 -0.53 -21.38
C GLU A 290 -11.58 -0.26 -20.26
N LYS A 291 -12.52 -1.19 -20.02
CA LYS A 291 -13.64 -0.95 -19.09
C LYS A 291 -13.50 -1.72 -17.79
N GLU A 292 -13.23 -3.02 -17.89
CA GLU A 292 -13.14 -3.90 -16.74
C GLU A 292 -11.94 -4.81 -16.89
N LEU A 293 -11.22 -5.00 -15.79
CA LEU A 293 -10.17 -6.00 -15.65
C LEU A 293 -10.45 -6.79 -14.37
N GLU A 294 -10.57 -8.10 -14.50
CA GLU A 294 -10.58 -9.00 -13.35
C GLU A 294 -9.24 -9.75 -13.31
N THR A 295 -8.57 -9.64 -12.18
CA THR A 295 -7.35 -10.38 -11.84
C THR A 295 -7.67 -11.37 -10.75
N GLN A 296 -7.47 -12.66 -11.01
CA GLN A 296 -7.56 -13.72 -10.02
C GLN A 296 -6.14 -14.22 -9.71
N ILE A 297 -5.74 -14.17 -8.44
CA ILE A 297 -4.49 -14.73 -7.93
C ILE A 297 -4.83 -15.97 -7.11
N GLU A 298 -4.47 -17.15 -7.60
CA GLU A 298 -4.67 -18.43 -6.92
C GLU A 298 -3.34 -18.90 -6.33
N VAL A 299 -3.28 -18.96 -5.00
CA VAL A 299 -2.11 -19.47 -4.25
C VAL A 299 -1.98 -20.97 -4.49
N ARG A 300 -0.80 -21.40 -4.95
CA ARG A 300 -0.55 -22.81 -5.27
C ARG A 300 -0.14 -23.57 -4.01
N LYS A 301 -0.42 -24.87 -4.02
CA LYS A 301 0.12 -25.81 -3.03
C LYS A 301 1.59 -26.07 -3.27
#